data_AF-A0A6M1YAZ1-F1
#
_entry.id   AF-A0A6M1YAZ1-F1
#
_cell.length_a   1.000
_cell.length_b   1.000
_cell.length_c   1.000
_cell.angle_alpha   90.00
_cell.angle_beta   90.00
_cell.angle_gamma   90.00
#
_symmetry.space_group_name_H-M   'P 1'
#
loop_
_entity.id
_entity.type
_entity.pdbx_description
1 polymer ?
#
loop_
_entity_poly.entity_id
_entity_poly.type
_entity_poly.pdbx_seq_one_letter_code
_entity_poly.pdbx_strand_id
1 'polypeptide(L)'
;MSIPRVFRLSVLLVSAAVIVPSATRADTPPAGRTGEPQPGADTAEAVHPVVIAHRGASGYLPEHTLAAYAFAYALGADFIEPDIVLTSDGHPVALHDLTLDATTDVRERFPGRARADGLHYALDFTLAELRQLRVFERIEPGTGEPRYPARFPAGTGNFGIVTLAELIELVQGLNTSTGRNVGIYPETKFPAFHAEHGHDLAAIVAAELERHGYSERNDYAIIQSFEPEPLRRLREKGVRLRLVQLLGENDWDMNDVDYTPMYTPEGLAEIAKFADGIGPPISRILLGAQADGTQKFSTLVTDARQVGLSVHPYTVRTDNLPHRLSVEELLHLLLEVQCVDGLFIDQPDAMVRFLRARKGPGFDSRRAAGLQLSRSGISEREPGQTTQRMQMGHPGETRVRCRSEPHGSYSRRGERNPAIDQQPGQRKHLERVNANEMRDPQVAGD
;
A
#
# COMPACT_ATOMS: atom_id res chain seq x y z
N MET A 1 -12.88 -18.19 -68.14
CA MET A 1 -12.06 -18.77 -67.05
C MET A 1 -12.93 -18.83 -65.81
N SER A 2 -13.13 -20.04 -65.29
CA SER A 2 -14.14 -20.39 -64.28
C SER A 2 -13.80 -19.90 -62.88
N ILE A 3 -14.82 -19.40 -62.17
CA ILE A 3 -14.82 -19.14 -60.73
C ILE A 3 -15.62 -20.27 -60.06
N PRO A 4 -15.10 -21.01 -59.06
CA PRO A 4 -15.90 -21.98 -58.34
C PRO A 4 -16.61 -21.38 -57.13
N ARG A 5 -17.80 -21.95 -56.89
CA ARG A 5 -18.77 -21.68 -55.84
C ARG A 5 -18.22 -22.02 -54.45
N VAL A 6 -18.55 -21.20 -53.45
CA VAL A 6 -18.45 -21.56 -52.02
C VAL A 6 -19.85 -21.65 -51.43
N PHE A 7 -20.08 -22.78 -50.76
CA PHE A 7 -21.32 -23.24 -50.13
C PHE A 7 -21.84 -22.28 -49.05
N ARG A 8 -23.15 -22.01 -49.06
CA ARG A 8 -23.90 -21.50 -47.90
C ARG A 8 -24.47 -22.70 -47.15
N LEU A 9 -24.05 -22.88 -45.89
CA LEU A 9 -24.61 -23.87 -44.98
C LEU A 9 -25.68 -23.18 -44.11
N SER A 10 -26.94 -23.52 -44.36
CA SER A 10 -28.08 -23.15 -43.50
C SER A 10 -28.27 -24.24 -42.46
N VAL A 11 -28.04 -23.93 -41.18
CA VAL A 11 -28.39 -24.82 -40.06
C VAL A 11 -29.68 -24.33 -39.44
N LEU A 12 -30.74 -25.14 -39.59
CA LEU A 12 -32.01 -25.04 -38.88
C LEU A 12 -31.77 -25.44 -37.40
N LEU A 13 -32.18 -24.59 -36.47
CA LEU A 13 -32.29 -24.92 -35.04
C LEU A 13 -33.75 -25.28 -34.73
N VAL A 14 -33.97 -26.54 -34.35
CA VAL A 14 -35.27 -27.06 -33.88
C VAL A 14 -35.36 -26.83 -32.38
N SER A 15 -36.29 -25.98 -31.95
CA SER A 15 -36.62 -25.77 -30.53
C SER A 15 -37.53 -26.89 -30.04
N ALA A 16 -37.04 -27.74 -29.14
CA ALA A 16 -37.86 -28.69 -28.39
C ALA A 16 -38.25 -28.05 -27.05
N ALA A 17 -39.55 -27.77 -26.88
CA ALA A 17 -40.13 -27.34 -25.61
C ALA A 17 -40.29 -28.54 -24.68
N VAL A 18 -39.69 -28.48 -23.49
CA VAL A 18 -39.94 -29.44 -22.40
C VAL A 18 -40.94 -28.81 -21.44
N ILE A 19 -42.14 -29.39 -21.39
CA ILE A 19 -43.18 -29.07 -20.41
C ILE A 19 -42.95 -29.97 -19.19
N VAL A 20 -42.70 -29.38 -18.03
CA VAL A 20 -42.68 -30.09 -16.73
C VAL A 20 -43.91 -29.64 -15.93
N PRO A 21 -44.77 -30.55 -15.43
CA PRO A 21 -45.94 -30.16 -14.66
C PRO A 21 -45.59 -29.76 -13.23
N SER A 22 -46.23 -28.68 -12.75
CA SER A 22 -46.21 -28.19 -11.38
C SER A 22 -46.75 -29.23 -10.39
N ALA A 23 -45.98 -29.52 -9.34
CA ALA A 23 -46.47 -30.14 -8.12
C ALA A 23 -46.62 -29.05 -7.05
N THR A 24 -47.87 -28.72 -6.73
CA THR A 24 -48.24 -27.88 -5.59
C THR A 24 -47.99 -28.62 -4.29
N ARG A 25 -47.14 -28.07 -3.41
CA ARG A 25 -47.08 -28.46 -2.00
C ARG A 25 -47.46 -27.25 -1.16
N ALA A 26 -48.52 -27.44 -0.37
CA ALA A 26 -48.97 -26.50 0.64
C ALA A 26 -48.01 -26.57 1.84
N ASP A 27 -47.52 -25.42 2.30
CA ASP A 27 -46.85 -25.31 3.59
C ASP A 27 -47.59 -24.29 4.47
N THR A 28 -48.11 -24.83 5.56
CA THR A 28 -48.70 -24.15 6.71
C THR A 28 -47.58 -23.47 7.52
N PRO A 29 -47.78 -22.28 8.11
CA PRO A 29 -46.71 -21.55 8.80
C PRO A 29 -46.50 -22.10 10.22
N PRO A 30 -45.27 -22.25 10.73
CA PRO A 30 -45.06 -22.40 12.16
C PRO A 30 -44.84 -21.03 12.81
N ALA A 31 -45.78 -20.74 13.71
CA ALA A 31 -45.69 -20.05 14.99
C ALA A 31 -44.43 -19.23 15.32
N GLY A 32 -44.69 -18.02 15.82
CA GLY A 32 -43.71 -17.05 16.27
C GLY A 32 -42.72 -17.55 17.34
N ARG A 33 -41.53 -16.99 17.26
CA ARG A 33 -40.69 -16.68 18.42
C ARG A 33 -40.26 -15.22 18.29
N THR A 34 -40.93 -14.37 19.04
CA THR A 34 -40.41 -13.06 19.44
C THR A 34 -39.21 -13.31 20.35
N GLY A 35 -38.01 -13.28 19.77
CA GLY A 35 -36.76 -13.13 20.51
C GLY A 35 -36.12 -11.85 20.03
N GLU A 36 -36.13 -10.83 20.87
CA GLU A 36 -35.30 -9.63 20.67
C GLU A 36 -33.84 -10.07 20.45
N PRO A 37 -33.09 -9.44 19.52
CA PRO A 37 -31.67 -9.73 19.39
C PRO A 37 -30.99 -9.24 20.67
N GLN A 38 -30.54 -10.18 21.50
CA GLN A 38 -29.57 -9.84 22.55
C GLN A 38 -28.31 -9.32 21.85
N PRO A 39 -27.72 -8.19 22.31
CA PRO A 39 -26.44 -7.73 21.79
C PRO A 39 -25.40 -8.76 22.18
N GLY A 40 -25.06 -9.60 21.21
CA GLY A 40 -24.03 -10.62 21.33
C GLY A 40 -22.69 -9.93 21.56
N ALA A 41 -22.01 -10.41 22.59
CA ALA A 41 -20.64 -10.08 22.94
C ALA A 41 -19.76 -9.91 21.69
N ASP A 42 -19.06 -8.77 21.63
CA ASP A 42 -17.96 -8.48 20.71
C ASP A 42 -16.97 -9.64 20.66
N THR A 43 -17.16 -10.54 19.70
CA THR A 43 -16.01 -11.20 19.09
C THR A 43 -15.43 -10.16 18.15
N ALA A 44 -14.48 -9.38 18.65
CA ALA A 44 -13.64 -8.53 17.81
C ALA A 44 -13.08 -9.42 16.68
N GLU A 45 -13.64 -9.29 15.48
CA GLU A 45 -13.14 -9.98 14.30
C GLU A 45 -11.68 -9.57 14.16
N ALA A 46 -10.76 -10.54 14.23
CA ALA A 46 -9.34 -10.23 14.14
C ALA A 46 -9.09 -9.56 12.79
N VAL A 47 -8.76 -8.26 12.82
CA VAL A 47 -8.48 -7.46 11.62
C VAL A 47 -7.44 -8.21 10.79
N HIS A 48 -7.83 -8.60 9.57
CA HIS A 48 -6.94 -9.25 8.63
C HIS A 48 -6.03 -8.19 8.02
N PRO A 49 -4.71 -8.22 8.28
CA PRO A 49 -3.83 -7.23 7.70
C PRO A 49 -3.80 -7.39 6.18
N VAL A 50 -3.89 -6.27 5.45
CA VAL A 50 -3.96 -6.28 3.98
C VAL A 50 -2.58 -6.35 3.34
N VAL A 51 -2.47 -7.13 2.27
CA VAL A 51 -1.26 -7.22 1.43
C VAL A 51 -1.36 -6.17 0.32
N ILE A 52 -0.49 -5.16 0.35
CA ILE A 52 -0.47 -4.08 -0.65
C ILE A 52 0.74 -4.29 -1.56
N ALA A 53 0.47 -4.59 -2.84
CA ALA A 53 1.53 -4.83 -3.83
C ALA A 53 2.12 -3.51 -4.32
N HIS A 54 3.27 -3.15 -3.75
CA HIS A 54 3.97 -1.90 -4.00
C HIS A 54 4.50 -1.85 -5.43
N ARG A 55 3.94 -0.94 -6.23
CA ARG A 55 4.14 -0.85 -7.68
C ARG A 55 3.82 -2.13 -8.45
N GLY A 56 2.93 -2.96 -7.90
CA GLY A 56 2.65 -4.33 -8.37
C GLY A 56 3.60 -5.37 -7.77
N ALA A 57 3.90 -6.44 -8.51
CA ALA A 57 4.88 -7.46 -8.11
C ALA A 57 6.30 -7.02 -8.52
N SER A 58 6.69 -5.82 -8.07
CA SER A 58 7.90 -5.10 -8.50
C SER A 58 9.21 -5.80 -8.12
N GLY A 59 9.15 -6.73 -7.17
CA GLY A 59 10.26 -7.63 -6.86
C GLY A 59 10.55 -8.68 -7.94
N TYR A 60 9.65 -8.84 -8.92
CA TYR A 60 9.71 -9.90 -9.94
C TYR A 60 9.61 -9.40 -11.38
N LEU A 61 8.90 -8.30 -11.61
CA LEU A 61 8.65 -7.71 -12.92
C LEU A 61 8.83 -6.19 -12.82
N PRO A 62 9.17 -5.50 -13.93
CA PRO A 62 9.33 -4.06 -13.91
C PRO A 62 8.11 -3.36 -13.32
N GLU A 63 8.38 -2.45 -12.39
CA GLU A 63 7.37 -1.69 -11.66
C GLU A 63 6.37 -0.99 -12.58
N HIS A 64 5.12 -0.88 -12.13
CA HIS A 64 4.04 -0.18 -12.82
C HIS A 64 3.69 -0.67 -14.24
N THR A 65 3.95 -1.95 -14.51
CA THR A 65 3.51 -2.59 -15.75
C THR A 65 2.25 -3.42 -15.54
N LEU A 66 1.41 -3.58 -16.57
CA LEU A 66 0.25 -4.48 -16.50
C LEU A 66 0.65 -5.91 -16.11
N ALA A 67 1.84 -6.35 -16.49
CA ALA A 67 2.40 -7.64 -16.10
C ALA A 67 2.67 -7.71 -14.58
N ALA A 68 3.34 -6.70 -14.00
CA ALA A 68 3.57 -6.63 -12.57
C ALA A 68 2.26 -6.58 -11.76
N TYR A 69 1.25 -5.84 -12.26
CA TYR A 69 -0.06 -5.76 -11.64
C TYR A 69 -0.84 -7.07 -11.71
N ALA A 70 -0.92 -7.70 -12.89
CA ALA A 70 -1.58 -9.00 -13.04
C ALA A 70 -0.88 -10.09 -12.22
N PHE A 71 0.44 -10.04 -12.10
CA PHE A 71 1.17 -11.00 -11.29
C PHE A 71 0.94 -10.77 -9.79
N ALA A 72 0.99 -9.53 -9.30
CA ALA A 72 0.62 -9.20 -7.92
C ALA A 72 -0.80 -9.67 -7.56
N TYR A 73 -1.75 -9.47 -8.48
CA TYR A 73 -3.08 -10.02 -8.37
C TYR A 73 -3.00 -11.53 -8.16
N ALA A 74 -2.39 -12.27 -9.08
CA ALA A 74 -2.28 -13.74 -9.01
C ALA A 74 -1.58 -14.25 -7.74
N LEU A 75 -0.61 -13.50 -7.21
CA LEU A 75 0.10 -13.83 -5.97
C LEU A 75 -0.74 -13.66 -4.70
N GLY A 76 -1.90 -12.99 -4.81
CA GLY A 76 -2.86 -12.88 -3.72
C GLY A 76 -2.85 -11.54 -2.99
N ALA A 77 -2.36 -10.48 -3.62
CA ALA A 77 -2.47 -9.12 -3.07
C ALA A 77 -3.94 -8.73 -2.87
N ASP A 78 -4.20 -7.94 -1.81
CA ASP A 78 -5.51 -7.37 -1.50
C ASP A 78 -5.70 -6.01 -2.18
N PHE A 79 -4.60 -5.26 -2.35
CA PHE A 79 -4.53 -3.99 -3.07
C PHE A 79 -3.34 -3.94 -4.02
N ILE A 80 -3.51 -3.27 -5.15
CA ILE A 80 -2.44 -2.93 -6.09
C ILE A 80 -2.17 -1.43 -6.03
N GLU A 81 -0.91 -1.07 -5.84
CA GLU A 81 -0.46 0.32 -5.69
C GLU A 81 0.13 0.83 -7.02
N PRO A 82 -0.43 1.92 -7.56
CA PRO A 82 0.23 2.74 -8.58
C PRO A 82 0.66 4.12 -8.04
N ASP A 83 1.88 4.53 -8.37
CA ASP A 83 2.31 5.92 -8.25
C ASP A 83 1.82 6.71 -9.46
N ILE A 84 1.12 7.84 -9.28
CA ILE A 84 0.51 8.59 -10.39
C ILE A 84 1.16 9.96 -10.62
N VAL A 85 1.50 10.22 -11.88
CA VAL A 85 1.87 11.53 -12.44
C VAL A 85 1.00 11.85 -13.66
N LEU A 86 1.09 13.08 -14.18
CA LEU A 86 0.38 13.47 -15.41
C LEU A 86 1.31 13.56 -16.63
N THR A 87 0.73 13.20 -17.77
CA THR A 87 1.20 13.55 -19.11
C THR A 87 0.83 15.00 -19.47
N SER A 88 1.46 15.55 -20.50
CA SER A 88 1.20 16.92 -20.99
C SER A 88 -0.22 17.13 -21.50
N ASP A 89 -0.88 16.06 -21.97
CA ASP A 89 -2.27 16.04 -22.42
C ASP A 89 -3.26 15.56 -21.33
N GLY A 90 -2.81 15.53 -20.07
CA GLY A 90 -3.67 15.40 -18.89
C GLY A 90 -4.08 13.98 -18.50
N HIS A 91 -3.47 12.95 -19.10
CA HIS A 91 -3.72 11.56 -18.71
C HIS A 91 -2.92 11.18 -17.46
N PRO A 92 -3.56 10.61 -16.41
CA PRO A 92 -2.87 10.02 -15.26
C PRO A 92 -2.21 8.70 -15.65
N VAL A 93 -0.89 8.63 -15.47
CA VAL A 93 -0.05 7.47 -15.79
C VAL A 93 0.68 6.96 -14.56
N ALA A 94 0.89 5.64 -14.52
CA ALA A 94 1.61 4.98 -13.45
C ALA A 94 3.13 5.14 -13.65
N LEU A 95 3.76 5.94 -12.78
CA LEU A 95 5.19 6.23 -12.77
C LEU A 95 5.60 6.77 -11.39
N HIS A 96 6.62 6.16 -10.78
CA HIS A 96 7.09 6.59 -9.46
C HIS A 96 7.77 7.96 -9.47
N ASP A 97 8.61 8.22 -10.46
CA ASP A 97 9.36 9.48 -10.54
C ASP A 97 8.57 10.51 -11.37
N LEU A 98 8.89 11.80 -11.24
CA LEU A 98 8.41 12.80 -12.20
C LEU A 98 9.03 12.61 -13.59
N THR A 99 10.13 11.86 -13.67
CA THR A 99 10.97 11.68 -14.86
C THR A 99 10.95 10.25 -15.35
N LEU A 100 11.20 10.08 -16.64
CA LEU A 100 11.08 8.81 -17.36
C LEU A 100 12.42 8.04 -17.42
N ASP A 101 13.51 8.70 -17.07
CA ASP A 101 14.89 8.27 -17.35
C ASP A 101 15.34 7.00 -16.64
N ALA A 102 14.73 6.68 -15.49
CA ALA A 102 15.15 5.55 -14.66
C ALA A 102 14.47 4.22 -15.04
N THR A 103 13.37 4.27 -15.79
CA THR A 103 12.53 3.10 -16.08
C THR A 103 12.14 2.98 -17.55
N THR A 104 12.60 3.90 -18.41
CA THR A 104 12.28 3.87 -19.84
C THR A 104 13.45 4.22 -20.74
N ASP A 105 13.32 3.87 -22.02
CA ASP A 105 14.27 4.22 -23.08
C ASP A 105 14.10 5.64 -23.65
N VAL A 106 13.52 6.57 -22.88
CA VAL A 106 13.20 7.94 -23.32
C VAL A 106 14.40 8.70 -23.90
N ARG A 107 15.60 8.48 -23.35
CA ARG A 107 16.83 9.14 -23.80
C ARG A 107 17.21 8.77 -25.23
N GLU A 108 16.94 7.52 -25.59
CA GLU A 108 17.21 6.98 -26.93
C GLU A 108 16.07 7.32 -27.88
N ARG A 109 14.82 7.27 -27.38
CA ARG A 109 13.61 7.44 -28.19
C ARG A 109 13.32 8.92 -28.53
N PHE A 110 13.61 9.82 -27.61
CA PHE A 110 13.33 11.26 -27.73
C PHE A 110 14.57 12.11 -27.39
N PRO A 111 15.68 11.96 -28.13
CA PRO A 111 16.87 12.76 -27.89
C PRO A 111 16.55 14.25 -28.06
N GLY A 112 16.99 15.07 -27.09
CA GLY A 112 16.79 16.52 -27.11
C GLY A 112 15.47 17.00 -26.49
N ARG A 113 14.69 16.11 -25.87
CA ARG A 113 13.48 16.47 -25.11
C ARG A 113 13.70 16.62 -23.61
N ALA A 114 14.93 16.43 -23.13
CA ALA A 114 15.30 16.71 -21.75
C ALA A 114 15.15 18.19 -21.41
N ARG A 115 14.80 18.49 -20.14
CA ARG A 115 14.90 19.84 -19.58
C ARG A 115 16.38 20.21 -19.34
N ALA A 116 16.62 21.42 -18.84
CA ALA A 116 17.97 21.97 -18.63
C ALA A 116 18.81 21.16 -17.63
N ASP A 117 18.18 20.37 -16.76
CA ASP A 117 18.81 19.43 -15.83
C ASP A 117 19.21 18.09 -16.48
N GLY A 118 18.87 17.88 -17.76
CA GLY A 118 19.18 16.66 -18.50
C GLY A 118 18.16 15.52 -18.31
N LEU A 119 17.00 15.77 -17.68
CA LEU A 119 15.97 14.76 -17.40
C LEU A 119 14.70 14.97 -18.24
N HIS A 120 13.95 13.89 -18.46
CA HIS A 120 12.74 13.85 -19.28
C HIS A 120 11.50 13.73 -18.38
N TYR A 121 10.80 14.83 -18.16
CA TYR A 121 9.64 14.86 -17.27
C TYR A 121 8.39 14.32 -17.98
N ALA A 122 7.62 13.44 -17.33
CA ALA A 122 6.40 12.87 -17.92
C ALA A 122 5.41 13.96 -18.38
N LEU A 123 5.36 15.07 -17.65
CA LEU A 123 4.50 16.23 -17.94
C LEU A 123 4.87 16.96 -19.25
N ASP A 124 6.03 16.68 -19.85
CA ASP A 124 6.45 17.26 -21.12
C ASP A 124 6.07 16.40 -22.34
N PHE A 125 5.45 15.23 -22.12
CA PHE A 125 5.09 14.27 -23.16
C PHE A 125 3.60 13.95 -23.14
N THR A 126 3.02 13.83 -24.33
CA THR A 126 1.65 13.33 -24.51
C THR A 126 1.60 11.83 -24.21
N LEU A 127 0.42 11.30 -23.87
CA LEU A 127 0.26 9.85 -23.73
C LEU A 127 0.68 9.10 -25.00
N ALA A 128 0.37 9.64 -26.19
CA ALA A 128 0.76 9.03 -27.45
C ALA A 128 2.28 8.94 -27.67
N GLU A 129 3.06 9.89 -27.14
CA GLU A 129 4.52 9.81 -27.11
C GLU A 129 4.99 8.78 -26.08
N LEU A 130 4.43 8.79 -24.86
CA LEU A 130 4.78 7.84 -23.81
C LEU A 130 4.52 6.38 -24.21
N ARG A 131 3.49 6.11 -25.02
CA ARG A 131 3.21 4.76 -25.55
C ARG A 131 4.26 4.21 -26.51
N GLN A 132 5.17 5.06 -26.99
CA GLN A 132 6.28 4.63 -27.83
C GLN A 132 7.49 4.16 -27.02
N LEU A 133 7.49 4.43 -25.71
CA LEU A 133 8.57 4.05 -24.82
C LEU A 133 8.46 2.58 -24.43
N ARG A 134 9.61 1.94 -24.28
CA ARG A 134 9.73 0.67 -23.59
C ARG A 134 10.02 0.93 -22.11
N VAL A 135 9.21 0.31 -21.26
CA VAL A 135 9.46 0.26 -19.81
C VAL A 135 10.36 -0.93 -19.49
N PHE A 136 11.33 -0.72 -18.60
CA PHE A 136 12.27 -1.74 -18.13
C PHE A 136 12.47 -1.66 -16.61
N GLU A 137 13.15 -2.67 -16.05
CA GLU A 137 13.53 -2.68 -14.64
C GLU A 137 14.39 -1.47 -14.29
N ARG A 138 14.13 -0.88 -13.14
CA ARG A 138 14.76 0.36 -12.69
C ARG A 138 16.28 0.32 -12.75
N ILE A 139 16.85 1.38 -13.33
CA ILE A 139 18.29 1.62 -13.40
C ILE A 139 18.68 2.91 -12.69
N GLU A 140 19.94 3.03 -12.34
CA GLU A 140 20.55 4.28 -11.91
C GLU A 140 20.75 5.19 -13.15
N PRO A 141 20.04 6.34 -13.27
CA PRO A 141 20.04 7.10 -14.53
C PRO A 141 21.42 7.63 -14.92
N GLY A 142 22.33 7.83 -13.97
CA GLY A 142 23.69 8.33 -14.23
C GLY A 142 24.65 7.27 -14.81
N THR A 143 24.42 5.99 -14.50
CA THR A 143 25.33 4.89 -14.88
C THR A 143 24.70 3.89 -15.84
N GLY A 144 23.36 3.79 -15.83
CA GLY A 144 22.60 2.75 -16.53
C GLY A 144 22.60 1.40 -15.83
N GLU A 145 23.22 1.29 -14.65
CA GLU A 145 23.31 0.04 -13.91
C GLU A 145 21.96 -0.32 -13.26
N PRO A 146 21.57 -1.61 -13.23
CA PRO A 146 20.37 -2.04 -12.52
C PRO A 146 20.40 -1.65 -11.04
N ARG A 147 19.34 -0.97 -10.58
CA ARG A 147 19.13 -0.61 -9.17
C ARG A 147 19.06 -1.86 -8.29
N TYR A 148 18.39 -2.89 -8.80
CA TYR A 148 18.19 -4.18 -8.14
C TYR A 148 18.68 -5.31 -9.06
N PRO A 149 19.99 -5.67 -9.02
CA PRO A 149 20.58 -6.61 -9.97
C PRO A 149 19.97 -8.02 -9.97
N ALA A 150 19.31 -8.41 -8.87
CA ALA A 150 18.66 -9.71 -8.72
C ALA A 150 17.19 -9.74 -9.21
N ARG A 151 16.62 -8.59 -9.63
CA ARG A 151 15.25 -8.49 -10.15
C ARG A 151 15.21 -8.74 -11.66
N PHE A 152 14.12 -8.36 -12.31
CA PHE A 152 13.91 -8.59 -13.73
C PHE A 152 15.03 -7.97 -14.57
N PRO A 153 15.59 -8.66 -15.59
CA PRO A 153 16.67 -8.08 -16.38
C PRO A 153 16.20 -6.88 -17.24
N ALA A 154 16.72 -5.68 -16.95
CA ALA A 154 16.35 -4.41 -17.62
C ALA A 154 16.52 -4.44 -19.15
N GLY A 155 17.46 -5.23 -19.66
CA GLY A 155 17.72 -5.36 -21.10
C GLY A 155 16.69 -6.18 -21.89
N THR A 156 15.67 -6.74 -21.25
CA THR A 156 14.75 -7.71 -21.86
C THR A 156 13.27 -7.38 -21.62
N GLY A 157 12.37 -8.12 -22.29
CA GLY A 157 10.93 -7.93 -22.17
C GLY A 157 10.36 -6.83 -23.07
N ASN A 158 9.04 -6.71 -23.05
CA ASN A 158 8.29 -5.70 -23.78
C ASN A 158 7.17 -5.18 -22.88
N PHE A 159 7.46 -4.10 -22.16
CA PHE A 159 6.52 -3.44 -21.27
C PHE A 159 6.36 -1.99 -21.71
N GLY A 160 5.24 -1.38 -21.36
CA GLY A 160 4.92 0.00 -21.72
C GLY A 160 4.25 0.74 -20.57
N ILE A 161 4.19 2.05 -20.71
CA ILE A 161 3.52 2.95 -19.76
C ILE A 161 2.04 2.55 -19.63
N VAL A 162 1.54 2.58 -18.39
CA VAL A 162 0.16 2.21 -18.04
C VAL A 162 -0.59 3.45 -17.55
N THR A 163 -1.83 3.65 -17.99
CA THR A 163 -2.69 4.70 -17.40
C THR A 163 -3.41 4.18 -16.15
N LEU A 164 -3.82 5.09 -15.27
CA LEU A 164 -4.66 4.71 -14.12
C LEU A 164 -5.94 3.97 -14.57
N ALA A 165 -6.55 4.43 -15.68
CA ALA A 165 -7.72 3.79 -16.30
C ALA A 165 -7.47 2.32 -16.64
N GLU A 166 -6.36 2.03 -17.32
CA GLU A 166 -6.02 0.66 -17.75
C GLU A 166 -5.75 -0.26 -16.57
N LEU A 167 -5.09 0.24 -15.51
CA LEU A 167 -4.93 -0.53 -14.29
C LEU A 167 -6.29 -0.83 -13.64
N ILE A 168 -7.18 0.16 -13.53
CA ILE A 168 -8.52 -0.05 -12.96
C ILE A 168 -9.27 -1.10 -13.78
N GLU A 169 -9.28 -0.97 -15.10
CA GLU A 169 -9.95 -1.90 -16.02
C GLU A 169 -9.36 -3.32 -15.92
N LEU A 170 -8.04 -3.45 -15.79
CA LEU A 170 -7.37 -4.73 -15.54
C LEU A 170 -7.86 -5.35 -14.22
N VAL A 171 -7.84 -4.59 -13.12
CA VAL A 171 -8.23 -5.10 -11.79
C VAL A 171 -9.70 -5.47 -11.74
N GLN A 172 -10.59 -4.63 -12.27
CA GLN A 172 -12.03 -4.91 -12.33
C GLN A 172 -12.35 -6.11 -13.24
N GLY A 173 -11.65 -6.24 -14.37
CA GLY A 173 -11.75 -7.41 -15.24
C GLY A 173 -11.27 -8.71 -14.58
N LEU A 174 -10.17 -8.65 -13.83
CA LEU A 174 -9.67 -9.78 -13.05
C LEU A 174 -10.61 -10.13 -11.88
N ASN A 175 -11.18 -9.14 -11.20
CA ASN A 175 -12.19 -9.35 -10.17
C ASN A 175 -13.41 -10.08 -10.73
N THR A 176 -13.90 -9.66 -11.89
CA THR A 176 -15.01 -10.32 -12.59
C THR A 176 -14.68 -11.76 -12.96
N SER A 177 -13.52 -11.99 -13.59
CA SER A 177 -13.17 -13.31 -14.13
C SER A 177 -12.71 -14.33 -13.08
N THR A 178 -12.18 -13.88 -11.94
CA THR A 178 -11.68 -14.76 -10.88
C THR A 178 -12.59 -14.84 -9.65
N GLY A 179 -13.59 -13.95 -9.55
CA GLY A 179 -14.51 -13.88 -8.40
C GLY A 179 -13.90 -13.28 -7.13
N ARG A 180 -12.71 -12.66 -7.22
CA ARG A 180 -12.11 -11.90 -6.10
C ARG A 180 -12.52 -10.43 -6.16
N ASN A 181 -12.19 -9.68 -5.11
CA ASN A 181 -12.42 -8.25 -5.03
C ASN A 181 -11.13 -7.56 -4.55
N VAL A 182 -10.14 -7.46 -5.44
CA VAL A 182 -8.86 -6.76 -5.19
C VAL A 182 -9.07 -5.27 -5.43
N GLY A 183 -8.50 -4.45 -4.54
CA GLY A 183 -8.57 -3.00 -4.61
C GLY A 183 -7.39 -2.34 -5.29
N ILE A 184 -7.47 -1.02 -5.40
CA ILE A 184 -6.40 -0.16 -5.91
C ILE A 184 -6.03 0.90 -4.88
N TYR A 185 -4.76 1.30 -4.89
CA TYR A 185 -4.20 2.18 -3.86
C TYR A 185 -3.34 3.29 -4.48
N PRO A 186 -3.90 4.21 -5.29
CA PRO A 186 -3.10 5.20 -6.00
C PRO A 186 -2.42 6.24 -5.10
N GLU A 187 -1.12 6.46 -5.32
CA GLU A 187 -0.38 7.61 -4.78
C GLU A 187 -0.42 8.80 -5.74
N THR A 188 -0.68 10.01 -5.23
CA THR A 188 -0.48 11.25 -5.99
C THR A 188 0.97 11.73 -5.83
N LYS A 189 1.80 11.64 -6.88
CA LYS A 189 3.21 12.03 -6.82
C LYS A 189 3.41 13.52 -7.03
N PHE A 190 4.14 14.14 -6.09
CA PHE A 190 4.50 15.57 -6.11
C PHE A 190 3.33 16.48 -6.57
N PRO A 191 2.16 16.43 -5.91
CA PRO A 191 1.01 17.23 -6.32
C PRO A 191 1.27 18.74 -6.29
N ALA A 192 2.19 19.26 -5.49
CA ALA A 192 2.62 20.67 -5.59
C ALA A 192 3.29 20.98 -6.94
N PHE A 193 4.19 20.11 -7.44
CA PHE A 193 4.80 20.27 -8.76
C PHE A 193 3.73 20.34 -9.86
N HIS A 194 2.74 19.43 -9.81
CA HIS A 194 1.64 19.44 -10.77
C HIS A 194 0.78 20.70 -10.65
N ALA A 195 0.53 21.19 -9.44
CA ALA A 195 -0.22 22.42 -9.21
C ALA A 195 0.49 23.66 -9.76
N GLU A 196 1.83 23.74 -9.64
CA GLU A 196 2.63 24.80 -10.25
C GLU A 196 2.53 24.81 -11.78
N HIS A 197 2.23 23.65 -12.39
CA HIS A 197 1.97 23.50 -13.82
C HIS A 197 0.47 23.54 -14.18
N GLY A 198 -0.39 23.95 -13.24
CA GLY A 198 -1.82 24.18 -13.50
C GLY A 198 -2.72 22.96 -13.36
N HIS A 199 -2.25 21.88 -12.72
CA HIS A 199 -3.01 20.64 -12.56
C HIS A 199 -3.26 20.28 -11.08
N ASP A 200 -4.51 20.03 -10.70
CA ASP A 200 -4.86 19.44 -9.39
C ASP A 200 -4.85 17.91 -9.50
N LEU A 201 -3.64 17.31 -9.41
CA LEU A 201 -3.43 15.87 -9.60
C LEU A 201 -4.36 15.01 -8.72
N ALA A 202 -4.52 15.37 -7.44
CA ALA A 202 -5.37 14.61 -6.53
C ALA A 202 -6.85 14.63 -6.95
N ALA A 203 -7.34 15.75 -7.46
CA ALA A 203 -8.70 15.84 -7.98
C ALA A 203 -8.86 15.04 -9.28
N ILE A 204 -7.85 15.01 -10.15
CA ILE A 204 -7.85 14.20 -11.37
C ILE A 204 -7.89 12.71 -11.03
N VAL A 205 -7.07 12.26 -10.07
CA VAL A 205 -7.09 10.87 -9.58
C VAL A 205 -8.45 10.52 -8.99
N ALA A 206 -9.01 11.37 -8.13
CA ALA A 206 -10.32 11.13 -7.53
C ALA A 206 -11.45 11.06 -8.57
N ALA A 207 -11.43 11.93 -9.58
CA ALA A 207 -12.41 11.92 -10.67
C ALA A 207 -12.28 10.67 -11.56
N GLU A 208 -11.07 10.21 -11.82
CA GLU A 208 -10.85 8.96 -12.57
C GLU A 208 -11.37 7.75 -11.78
N LEU A 209 -11.11 7.70 -10.46
CA LEU A 209 -11.68 6.67 -9.58
C LEU A 209 -13.21 6.68 -9.59
N GLU A 210 -13.83 7.85 -9.46
CA GLU A 210 -15.29 8.02 -9.50
C GLU A 210 -15.88 7.55 -10.84
N ARG A 211 -15.21 7.87 -11.97
CA ARG A 211 -15.60 7.43 -13.32
C ARG A 211 -15.66 5.91 -13.45
N HIS A 212 -14.86 5.19 -12.68
CA HIS A 212 -14.85 3.72 -12.62
C HIS A 212 -15.64 3.14 -11.44
N GLY A 213 -16.46 3.95 -10.76
CA GLY A 213 -17.40 3.51 -9.73
C GLY A 213 -16.84 3.45 -8.32
N TYR A 214 -15.70 4.08 -8.04
CA TYR A 214 -15.16 4.24 -6.69
C TYR A 214 -15.49 5.63 -6.15
N SER A 215 -16.46 5.74 -5.24
CA SER A 215 -16.87 7.03 -4.66
C SER A 215 -17.15 6.99 -3.16
N GLU A 216 -17.32 5.81 -2.58
CA GLU A 216 -17.77 5.59 -1.22
C GLU A 216 -16.66 5.02 -0.33
N ARG A 217 -16.77 5.26 0.98
CA ARG A 217 -15.72 4.91 1.96
C ARG A 217 -15.37 3.41 1.97
N ASN A 218 -16.33 2.55 1.67
CA ASN A 218 -16.18 1.10 1.68
C ASN A 218 -15.73 0.54 0.33
N ASP A 219 -15.60 1.38 -0.69
CA ASP A 219 -15.07 0.94 -1.96
C ASP A 219 -13.59 0.56 -1.82
N TYR A 220 -13.15 -0.37 -2.64
CA TYR A 220 -11.79 -0.93 -2.60
C TYR A 220 -10.82 -0.01 -3.37
N ALA A 221 -10.86 1.29 -3.03
CA ALA A 221 -9.95 2.31 -3.52
C ALA A 221 -9.49 3.19 -2.34
N ILE A 222 -8.18 3.44 -2.26
CA ILE A 222 -7.57 4.29 -1.23
C ILE A 222 -6.58 5.24 -1.90
N ILE A 223 -6.75 6.55 -1.73
CA ILE A 223 -5.80 7.53 -2.28
C ILE A 223 -4.76 7.86 -1.21
N GLN A 224 -3.49 7.89 -1.58
CA GLN A 224 -2.41 8.33 -0.70
C GLN A 224 -1.59 9.48 -1.27
N SER A 225 -0.93 10.21 -0.38
CA SER A 225 -0.05 11.32 -0.73
C SER A 225 0.92 11.59 0.41
N PHE A 226 2.17 11.94 0.08
CA PHE A 226 3.13 12.52 1.01
C PHE A 226 2.75 13.96 1.40
N GLU A 227 2.16 14.70 0.46
CA GLU A 227 1.74 16.08 0.71
C GLU A 227 0.33 16.10 1.31
N PRO A 228 0.11 16.73 2.48
CA PRO A 228 -1.17 16.67 3.18
C PRO A 228 -2.25 17.57 2.55
N GLU A 229 -1.86 18.70 1.96
CA GLU A 229 -2.79 19.70 1.41
C GLU A 229 -3.74 19.12 0.34
N PRO A 230 -3.27 18.34 -0.65
CA PRO A 230 -4.17 17.65 -1.59
C PRO A 230 -5.23 16.77 -0.89
N LEU A 231 -4.87 16.04 0.16
CA LEU A 231 -5.80 15.18 0.89
C LEU A 231 -6.85 16.00 1.65
N ARG A 232 -6.44 17.11 2.28
CA ARG A 232 -7.36 18.07 2.90
C ARG A 232 -8.34 18.63 1.89
N ARG A 233 -7.85 19.08 0.73
CA ARG A 233 -8.71 19.59 -0.36
C ARG A 233 -9.71 18.54 -0.85
N LEU A 234 -9.31 17.28 -0.99
CA LEU A 234 -10.24 16.21 -1.37
C LEU A 234 -11.36 16.03 -0.33
N ARG A 235 -11.01 16.05 0.96
CA ARG A 235 -12.02 15.98 2.03
C ARG A 235 -12.95 17.18 2.05
N GLU A 236 -12.43 18.38 1.89
CA GLU A 236 -13.23 19.61 1.81
C GLU A 236 -14.19 19.60 0.61
N LYS A 237 -13.77 19.02 -0.51
CA LYS A 237 -14.59 18.80 -1.72
C LYS A 237 -15.62 17.66 -1.56
N GLY A 238 -15.63 16.96 -0.43
CA GLY A 238 -16.61 15.91 -0.13
C GLY A 238 -16.25 14.51 -0.62
N VAL A 239 -15.00 14.26 -1.04
CA VAL A 239 -14.55 12.91 -1.40
C VAL A 239 -14.67 11.99 -0.19
N ARG A 240 -15.37 10.86 -0.35
CA ARG A 240 -15.67 9.90 0.73
C ARG A 240 -14.75 8.68 0.75
N LEU A 241 -14.02 8.43 -0.34
CA LEU A 241 -12.98 7.38 -0.41
C LEU A 241 -12.00 7.49 0.75
N ARG A 242 -11.44 6.37 1.19
CA ARG A 242 -10.40 6.38 2.23
C ARG A 242 -9.16 7.13 1.72
N LEU A 243 -8.58 7.95 2.60
CA LEU A 243 -7.34 8.69 2.31
C LEU A 243 -6.25 8.27 3.29
N VAL A 244 -5.02 8.17 2.81
CA VAL A 244 -3.86 7.85 3.66
C VAL A 244 -2.76 8.88 3.49
N GLN A 245 -2.29 9.39 4.61
CA GLN A 245 -1.15 10.31 4.67
C GLN A 245 0.15 9.50 4.70
N LEU A 246 0.97 9.61 3.66
CA LEU A 246 2.32 9.05 3.67
C LEU A 246 3.24 9.94 4.53
N LEU A 247 4.06 9.33 5.36
CA LEU A 247 5.03 10.03 6.20
C LEU A 247 6.42 9.77 5.64
N GLY A 248 7.20 10.83 5.39
CA GLY A 248 8.56 10.72 4.88
C GLY A 248 9.62 11.13 5.90
N GLU A 249 10.84 11.34 5.39
CA GLU A 249 11.96 11.93 6.11
C GLU A 249 12.31 13.30 5.53
N ASN A 250 12.65 14.26 6.38
CA ASN A 250 13.01 15.61 5.94
C ASN A 250 14.33 15.65 5.16
N ASP A 251 15.25 14.71 5.42
CA ASP A 251 16.54 14.62 4.74
C ASP A 251 16.44 13.98 3.35
N TRP A 252 15.28 13.46 2.97
CA TRP A 252 15.00 13.03 1.61
C TRP A 252 14.82 14.21 0.67
N ASP A 253 14.53 15.42 1.17
CA ASP A 253 14.38 16.67 0.40
C ASP A 253 13.44 16.54 -0.83
N MET A 254 12.41 15.69 -0.74
CA MET A 254 11.45 15.48 -1.85
C MET A 254 10.53 16.67 -2.07
N ASN A 255 10.12 17.33 -0.99
CA ASN A 255 9.14 18.40 -1.00
C ASN A 255 9.35 19.31 0.21
N ASP A 256 8.56 20.39 0.31
CA ASP A 256 8.66 21.36 1.40
C ASP A 256 7.86 20.96 2.66
N VAL A 257 7.43 19.69 2.76
CA VAL A 257 6.70 19.19 3.92
C VAL A 257 7.68 18.90 5.06
N ASP A 258 7.42 19.44 6.24
CA ASP A 258 8.07 19.02 7.47
C ASP A 258 7.31 17.82 8.08
N TYR A 259 7.92 16.64 8.02
CA TYR A 259 7.36 15.41 8.56
C TYR A 259 7.57 15.25 10.07
N THR A 260 8.48 16.04 10.69
CA THR A 260 8.77 15.94 12.13
C THR A 260 7.51 16.00 13.00
N PRO A 261 6.62 17.00 12.87
CA PRO A 261 5.41 17.07 13.67
C PRO A 261 4.43 15.93 13.37
N MET A 262 4.48 15.32 12.19
CA MET A 262 3.54 14.27 11.78
C MET A 262 3.74 12.94 12.53
N TYR A 263 4.89 12.75 13.17
CA TYR A 263 5.18 11.57 13.98
C TYR A 263 4.79 11.73 15.47
N THR A 264 4.26 12.89 15.90
CA THR A 264 3.81 13.08 17.29
C THR A 264 2.31 12.74 17.45
N PRO A 265 1.84 12.40 18.67
CA PRO A 265 0.41 12.19 18.92
C PRO A 265 -0.48 13.34 18.46
N GLU A 266 -0.03 14.60 18.63
CA GLU A 266 -0.75 15.78 18.17
C GLU A 266 -0.82 15.85 16.64
N GLY A 267 0.30 15.58 15.95
CA GLY A 267 0.32 15.53 14.49
C GLY A 267 -0.57 14.43 13.92
N LEU A 268 -0.59 13.26 14.56
CA LEU A 268 -1.49 12.16 14.20
C LEU A 268 -2.96 12.54 14.41
N ALA A 269 -3.28 13.24 15.51
CA ALA A 269 -4.63 13.77 15.73
C ALA A 269 -5.04 14.82 14.68
N GLU A 270 -4.10 15.63 14.18
CA GLU A 270 -4.35 16.54 13.06
C GLU A 270 -4.56 15.78 11.74
N ILE A 271 -3.79 14.72 11.48
CA ILE A 271 -3.96 13.85 10.30
C ILE A 271 -5.34 13.17 10.31
N ALA A 272 -5.79 12.67 11.46
CA ALA A 272 -7.08 12.00 11.63
C ALA A 272 -8.30 12.86 11.28
N LYS A 273 -8.14 14.19 11.12
CA LYS A 273 -9.22 15.08 10.66
C LYS A 273 -9.51 14.92 9.17
N PHE A 274 -8.56 14.45 8.39
CA PHE A 274 -8.69 14.36 6.93
C PHE A 274 -8.27 13.01 6.33
N ALA A 275 -7.48 12.20 7.02
CA ALA A 275 -7.08 10.86 6.58
C ALA A 275 -7.65 9.76 7.47
N ASP A 276 -7.78 8.56 6.90
CA ASP A 276 -8.21 7.32 7.58
C ASP A 276 -7.02 6.42 7.96
N GLY A 277 -5.81 6.81 7.56
CA GLY A 277 -4.59 6.08 7.90
C GLY A 277 -3.32 6.85 7.59
N ILE A 278 -2.21 6.26 8.02
CA ILE A 278 -0.85 6.70 7.72
C ILE A 278 -0.06 5.57 7.05
N GLY A 279 0.86 5.94 6.17
CA GLY A 279 1.89 5.03 5.66
C GLY A 279 3.27 5.58 6.00
N PRO A 280 3.92 5.09 7.07
CA PRO A 280 5.29 5.49 7.41
C PRO A 280 6.34 4.52 6.82
N PRO A 281 7.62 4.92 6.71
CA PRO A 281 8.68 3.98 6.43
C PRO A 281 8.83 2.97 7.59
N ILE A 282 9.18 1.72 7.28
CA ILE A 282 9.37 0.67 8.30
C ILE A 282 10.41 1.07 9.36
N SER A 283 11.40 1.89 8.99
CA SER A 283 12.44 2.43 9.87
C SER A 283 11.89 3.34 10.98
N ARG A 284 10.70 3.92 10.80
CA ARG A 284 10.01 4.73 11.81
C ARG A 284 9.16 3.92 12.77
N ILE A 285 9.00 2.62 12.51
CA ILE A 285 8.37 1.66 13.41
C ILE A 285 9.44 0.84 14.12
N LEU A 286 10.33 0.21 13.35
CA LEU A 286 11.44 -0.59 13.84
C LEU A 286 12.72 0.27 13.88
N LEU A 287 13.09 0.72 15.08
CA LEU A 287 14.18 1.67 15.33
C LEU A 287 15.56 0.98 15.44
N GLY A 288 15.65 -0.31 15.11
CA GLY A 288 16.84 -1.15 15.25
C GLY A 288 16.78 -2.10 16.45
N ALA A 289 17.94 -2.67 16.82
CA ALA A 289 18.05 -3.63 17.92
C ALA A 289 18.67 -2.99 19.18
N GLN A 290 18.25 -3.46 20.34
CA GLN A 290 18.86 -3.18 21.64
C GLN A 290 20.12 -4.03 21.86
N ALA A 291 20.88 -3.70 22.90
CA ALA A 291 22.13 -4.41 23.25
C ALA A 291 21.91 -5.89 23.61
N ASP A 292 20.72 -6.26 24.08
CA ASP A 292 20.34 -7.64 24.41
C ASP A 292 19.79 -8.43 23.20
N GLY A 293 19.79 -7.82 22.01
CA GLY A 293 19.28 -8.42 20.78
C GLY A 293 17.76 -8.26 20.57
N THR A 294 17.03 -7.67 21.52
CA THR A 294 15.61 -7.37 21.33
C THR A 294 15.40 -6.21 20.36
N GLN A 295 14.30 -6.21 19.61
CA GLN A 295 14.00 -5.12 18.68
C GLN A 295 13.44 -3.91 19.42
N LYS A 296 13.90 -2.71 19.06
CA LYS A 296 13.42 -1.42 19.56
C LYS A 296 12.34 -0.88 18.62
N PHE A 297 11.21 -0.48 19.18
CA PHE A 297 10.09 0.07 18.44
C PHE A 297 9.79 1.51 18.85
N SER A 298 9.19 2.27 17.95
CA SER A 298 8.54 3.55 18.29
C SER A 298 7.14 3.32 18.88
N THR A 299 6.49 4.38 19.36
CA THR A 299 5.09 4.36 19.79
C THR A 299 4.12 4.62 18.64
N LEU A 300 4.62 4.91 17.43
CA LEU A 300 3.86 5.43 16.28
C LEU A 300 2.60 4.63 15.96
N VAL A 301 2.70 3.30 15.94
CA VAL A 301 1.54 2.43 15.62
C VAL A 301 0.45 2.52 16.69
N THR A 302 0.86 2.56 17.96
CA THR A 302 -0.07 2.70 19.09
C THR A 302 -0.72 4.08 19.08
N ASP A 303 0.06 5.13 18.88
CA ASP A 303 -0.42 6.52 18.89
C ASP A 303 -1.39 6.78 17.72
N ALA A 304 -1.09 6.26 16.52
CA ALA A 304 -1.96 6.39 15.35
C ALA A 304 -3.32 5.69 15.58
N ARG A 305 -3.31 4.49 16.18
CA ARG A 305 -4.55 3.77 16.51
C ARG A 305 -5.40 4.46 17.55
N GLN A 306 -4.80 5.14 18.53
CA GLN A 306 -5.56 5.89 19.54
C GLN A 306 -6.43 7.00 18.92
N VAL A 307 -6.01 7.55 17.78
CA VAL A 307 -6.78 8.55 17.02
C VAL A 307 -7.55 7.95 15.84
N GLY A 308 -7.63 6.62 15.75
CA GLY A 308 -8.43 5.91 14.74
C GLY A 308 -7.79 5.80 13.35
N LEU A 309 -6.49 6.06 13.22
CA LEU A 309 -5.75 5.90 11.96
C LEU A 309 -5.30 4.45 11.78
N SER A 310 -5.57 3.88 10.60
CA SER A 310 -4.91 2.65 10.14
C SER A 310 -3.44 2.90 9.82
N VAL A 311 -2.60 1.86 9.93
CA VAL A 311 -1.15 1.97 9.69
C VAL A 311 -0.70 0.95 8.64
N HIS A 312 -0.23 1.44 7.50
CA HIS A 312 0.26 0.65 6.37
C HIS A 312 1.72 1.03 6.03
N PRO A 313 2.74 0.51 6.74
CA PRO A 313 4.10 0.93 6.49
C PRO A 313 4.66 0.42 5.15
N TYR A 314 5.66 1.13 4.66
CA TYR A 314 6.38 0.83 3.43
C TYR A 314 7.91 0.85 3.65
N THR A 315 8.76 0.21 2.85
CA THR A 315 8.44 -0.89 1.94
C THR A 315 9.19 -2.12 2.44
N VAL A 316 8.49 -3.24 2.59
CA VAL A 316 9.15 -4.53 2.82
C VAL A 316 9.70 -5.04 1.50
N ARG A 317 11.01 -5.29 1.46
CA ARG A 317 11.71 -5.83 0.29
C ARG A 317 12.50 -7.05 0.71
N THR A 318 12.22 -8.22 0.15
CA THR A 318 12.92 -9.45 0.56
C THR A 318 14.40 -9.47 0.18
N ASP A 319 14.76 -8.63 -0.79
CA ASP A 319 16.11 -8.39 -1.30
C ASP A 319 16.80 -7.18 -0.67
N ASN A 320 16.12 -6.45 0.23
CA ASN A 320 16.70 -5.35 1.01
C ASN A 320 16.05 -5.30 2.40
N LEU A 321 16.50 -6.19 3.29
CA LEU A 321 15.97 -6.31 4.65
C LEU A 321 16.85 -5.56 5.66
N PRO A 322 16.26 -5.02 6.75
CA PRO A 322 17.04 -4.49 7.86
C PRO A 322 18.03 -5.54 8.38
N HIS A 323 19.28 -5.14 8.57
CA HIS A 323 20.40 -6.06 8.85
C HIS A 323 20.06 -7.05 9.98
N ARG A 324 20.29 -8.35 9.71
CA ARG A 324 20.07 -9.52 10.58
C ARG A 324 18.65 -10.07 10.66
N LEU A 325 17.67 -9.48 9.97
CA LEU A 325 16.32 -10.06 9.91
C LEU A 325 16.10 -10.85 8.62
N SER A 326 15.50 -12.02 8.76
CA SER A 326 14.77 -12.70 7.69
C SER A 326 13.45 -11.99 7.38
N VAL A 327 12.87 -12.26 6.21
CA VAL A 327 11.55 -11.72 5.85
C VAL A 327 10.48 -12.21 6.84
N GLU A 328 10.53 -13.47 7.27
CA GLU A 328 9.59 -14.03 8.24
C GLU A 328 9.68 -13.32 9.60
N GLU A 329 10.89 -13.00 10.07
CA GLU A 329 11.10 -12.21 11.29
C GLU A 329 10.52 -10.80 11.15
N LEU A 330 10.83 -10.11 10.06
CA LEU A 330 10.31 -8.76 9.83
C LEU A 330 8.77 -8.76 9.77
N LEU A 331 8.17 -9.71 9.04
CA LEU A 331 6.72 -9.86 8.96
C LEU A 331 6.10 -10.19 10.31
N HIS A 332 6.72 -11.06 11.13
CA HIS A 332 6.26 -11.32 12.49
C HIS A 332 6.28 -10.06 13.36
N LEU A 333 7.38 -9.31 13.34
CA LEU A 333 7.53 -8.08 14.12
C LEU A 333 6.49 -7.03 13.71
N LEU A 334 6.25 -6.83 12.42
CA LEU A 334 5.29 -5.83 11.96
C LEU A 334 3.82 -6.28 12.15
N LEU A 335 3.48 -7.50 11.74
CA LEU A 335 2.08 -7.95 11.66
C LEU A 335 1.55 -8.55 12.97
N GLU A 336 2.41 -9.12 13.81
CA GLU A 336 1.98 -9.82 15.03
C GLU A 336 2.42 -9.11 16.31
N VAL A 337 3.59 -8.46 16.31
CA VAL A 337 4.06 -7.68 17.47
C VAL A 337 3.52 -6.26 17.42
N GLN A 338 3.79 -5.53 16.33
CA GLN A 338 3.29 -4.15 16.14
C GLN A 338 1.84 -4.11 15.65
N CYS A 339 1.33 -5.24 15.13
CA CYS A 339 -0.05 -5.39 14.69
C CYS A 339 -0.48 -4.38 13.61
N VAL A 340 0.39 -3.96 12.69
CA VAL A 340 0.01 -3.02 11.61
C VAL A 340 -1.17 -3.56 10.78
N ASP A 341 -1.97 -2.67 10.19
CA ASP A 341 -3.24 -3.02 9.51
C ASP A 341 -3.03 -3.57 8.09
N GLY A 342 -1.80 -3.52 7.60
CA GLY A 342 -1.37 -3.96 6.28
C GLY A 342 0.05 -3.48 6.04
N LEU A 343 0.69 -3.82 4.93
CA LEU A 343 1.98 -3.22 4.55
C LEU A 343 2.19 -3.27 3.04
N PHE A 344 3.03 -2.36 2.56
CA PHE A 344 3.52 -2.31 1.19
C PHE A 344 4.72 -3.24 1.04
N ILE A 345 4.67 -4.14 0.05
CA ILE A 345 5.69 -5.16 -0.20
C ILE A 345 5.92 -5.37 -1.70
N ASP A 346 7.18 -5.49 -2.10
CA ASP A 346 7.59 -5.69 -3.50
C ASP A 346 7.38 -7.15 -3.97
N GLN A 347 7.38 -8.09 -3.02
CA GLN A 347 7.14 -9.53 -3.23
C GLN A 347 5.86 -9.99 -2.47
N PRO A 348 4.65 -9.75 -3.02
CA PRO A 348 3.38 -9.97 -2.30
C PRO A 348 3.19 -11.39 -1.77
N ASP A 349 3.68 -12.39 -2.50
CA ASP A 349 3.61 -13.81 -2.15
C ASP A 349 4.32 -14.14 -0.83
N ALA A 350 5.37 -13.40 -0.44
CA ALA A 350 6.05 -13.60 0.83
C ALA A 350 5.09 -13.35 2.01
N MET A 351 4.38 -12.21 2.00
CA MET A 351 3.38 -11.89 3.03
C MET A 351 2.17 -12.83 2.94
N VAL A 352 1.70 -13.16 1.73
CA VAL A 352 0.58 -14.10 1.55
C VAL A 352 0.92 -15.49 2.11
N ARG A 353 2.14 -16.00 1.87
CA ARG A 353 2.61 -17.27 2.46
C ARG A 353 2.65 -17.20 3.97
N PHE A 354 3.20 -16.12 4.53
CA PHE A 354 3.25 -15.89 5.97
C PHE A 354 1.85 -15.92 6.61
N LEU A 355 0.89 -15.18 6.04
CA LEU A 355 -0.49 -15.13 6.52
C LEU A 355 -1.25 -16.46 6.37
N ARG A 356 -0.95 -17.25 5.33
CA ARG A 356 -1.50 -18.60 5.16
C ARG A 356 -0.96 -19.58 6.20
N ALA A 357 0.35 -19.54 6.47
CA ALA A 357 0.97 -20.38 7.50
C ALA A 357 0.37 -20.14 8.89
N ARG A 358 0.01 -18.88 9.19
CA ARG A 358 -0.70 -18.50 10.43
C ARG A 358 -2.04 -19.22 10.64
N LYS A 359 -2.73 -19.60 9.57
CA LYS A 359 -4.04 -20.26 9.63
C LYS A 359 -3.95 -21.79 9.80
N GLY A 360 -2.75 -22.38 9.80
CA GLY A 360 -2.54 -23.82 9.94
C GLY A 360 -2.50 -24.34 11.39
N PRO A 361 -2.92 -25.60 11.66
CA PRO A 361 -2.79 -26.19 12.99
C PRO A 361 -1.31 -26.36 13.39
N GLY A 362 -0.92 -25.81 14.55
CA GLY A 362 0.43 -25.96 15.11
C GLY A 362 1.44 -24.85 14.77
N PHE A 363 0.99 -23.73 14.20
CA PHE A 363 1.87 -22.59 13.89
C PHE A 363 2.35 -21.88 15.17
N ASP A 364 3.68 -21.84 15.37
CA ASP A 364 4.35 -20.97 16.35
C ASP A 364 5.20 -19.96 15.57
N SER A 365 4.71 -18.74 15.45
CA SER A 365 5.33 -17.69 14.66
C SER A 365 6.74 -17.34 15.14
N ARG A 366 7.03 -17.47 16.44
CA ARG A 366 8.37 -17.23 17.01
C ARG A 366 9.37 -18.30 16.58
N ARG A 367 8.91 -19.55 16.51
CA ARG A 367 9.72 -20.67 16.03
C ARG A 367 9.93 -20.60 14.52
N ALA A 368 8.92 -20.17 13.77
CA ALA A 368 9.03 -19.94 12.33
C ALA A 368 9.97 -18.76 12.01
N ALA A 369 9.93 -17.71 12.83
CA ALA A 369 10.83 -16.57 12.76
C ALA A 369 12.21 -16.83 13.40
N GLY A 370 12.58 -18.05 13.77
CA GLY A 370 13.92 -18.31 14.34
C GLY A 370 14.26 -17.59 15.66
N LEU A 371 13.30 -16.87 16.27
CA LEU A 371 13.48 -16.11 17.50
C LEU A 371 13.59 -17.08 18.69
N GLN A 372 14.82 -17.34 19.13
CA GLN A 372 15.08 -18.12 20.34
C GLN A 372 14.69 -17.31 21.59
N LEU A 373 13.64 -17.75 22.28
CA LEU A 373 13.47 -17.42 23.68
C LEU A 373 14.38 -18.33 24.50
N SER A 374 15.39 -17.76 25.16
CA SER A 374 16.09 -18.46 26.23
C SER A 374 15.08 -18.69 27.37
N ARG A 375 14.53 -19.91 27.45
CA ARG A 375 13.91 -20.38 28.69
C ARG A 375 15.03 -20.70 29.66
N SER A 376 15.55 -19.68 30.34
CA SER A 376 16.39 -19.89 31.51
C SER A 376 15.53 -20.47 32.65
N GLY A 377 15.58 -21.80 32.75
CA GLY A 377 15.62 -22.51 34.02
C GLY A 377 14.30 -22.75 34.75
N ILE A 378 13.53 -23.74 34.30
CA ILE A 378 12.81 -24.61 35.24
C ILE A 378 13.14 -26.06 34.85
N SER A 379 14.16 -26.60 35.52
CA SER A 379 14.46 -28.03 35.52
C SER A 379 13.35 -28.75 36.27
N GLU A 380 12.74 -29.73 35.62
CA GLU A 380 11.91 -30.73 36.29
C GLU A 380 12.78 -31.45 37.34
N ARG A 381 12.34 -31.43 38.59
CA ARG A 381 12.70 -32.45 39.60
C ARG A 381 11.45 -32.80 40.41
N GLU A 382 11.27 -34.10 40.57
CA GLU A 382 10.22 -34.81 41.31
C GLU A 382 10.19 -34.49 42.83
N PRO A 383 9.11 -34.91 43.56
CA PRO A 383 8.61 -34.20 44.72
C PRO A 383 9.21 -34.68 46.06
N GLY A 384 9.47 -33.71 46.94
CA GLY A 384 9.90 -33.97 48.32
C GLY A 384 9.75 -32.74 49.21
N GLN A 385 8.62 -32.68 49.92
CA GLN A 385 8.43 -32.18 51.28
C GLN A 385 9.14 -30.88 51.77
N THR A 386 8.28 -29.94 52.16
CA THR A 386 8.31 -29.13 53.42
C THR A 386 8.44 -27.61 53.27
N THR A 387 7.28 -26.98 53.49
CA THR A 387 6.97 -25.64 54.01
C THR A 387 8.10 -24.62 54.24
N GLN A 388 7.98 -23.46 53.56
CA GLN A 388 8.00 -22.16 54.24
C GLN A 388 7.30 -21.09 53.39
N ARG A 389 6.34 -20.39 54.01
CA ARG A 389 5.67 -19.20 53.47
C ARG A 389 6.68 -18.05 53.39
N MET A 390 6.89 -17.53 52.18
CA MET A 390 7.33 -16.15 51.96
C MET A 390 6.46 -15.54 50.86
N GLN A 391 5.72 -14.49 51.21
CA GLN A 391 5.05 -13.61 50.27
C GLN A 391 6.12 -12.83 49.51
N MET A 392 6.20 -13.02 48.20
CA MET A 392 6.90 -12.14 47.26
C MET A 392 6.01 -11.97 46.03
N GLY A 393 5.79 -10.72 45.64
CA GLY A 393 4.84 -10.31 44.61
C GLY A 393 5.11 -10.92 43.24
N HIS A 394 4.04 -11.25 42.54
CA HIS A 394 4.07 -11.62 41.12
C HIS A 394 4.45 -10.40 40.27
N PRO A 395 5.48 -10.49 39.39
CA PRO A 395 5.47 -9.71 38.17
C PRO A 395 4.44 -10.35 37.23
N GLY A 396 3.38 -9.59 36.92
CA GLY A 396 2.38 -10.00 35.94
C GLY A 396 3.02 -10.16 34.56
N GLU A 397 2.90 -11.36 33.98
CA GLU A 397 3.08 -11.55 32.55
C GLU A 397 1.96 -10.82 31.81
N THR A 398 2.25 -9.63 31.30
CA THR A 398 1.34 -8.90 30.42
C THR A 398 1.30 -9.62 29.07
N ARG A 399 0.36 -10.54 28.89
CA ARG A 399 -0.14 -10.90 27.57
C ARG A 399 -0.80 -9.65 26.99
N VAL A 400 -0.06 -8.85 26.22
CA VAL A 400 -0.64 -7.79 25.41
C VAL A 400 -1.42 -8.45 24.28
N ARG A 401 -2.69 -8.78 24.55
CA ARG A 401 -3.68 -9.01 23.50
C ARG A 401 -4.21 -7.66 23.08
N CYS A 402 -4.36 -7.46 21.78
CA CYS A 402 -5.01 -6.30 21.17
C CYS A 402 -6.34 -6.01 21.89
N ARG A 403 -6.35 -5.00 22.77
CA ARG A 403 -7.56 -4.47 23.42
C ARG A 403 -7.42 -2.96 23.51
N SER A 404 -8.42 -2.25 23.03
CA SER A 404 -8.61 -0.81 23.17
C SER A 404 -9.72 -0.54 24.18
N GLU A 405 -9.49 0.34 25.16
CA GLU A 405 -10.54 0.97 25.97
C GLU A 405 -10.37 2.50 25.91
N PRO A 406 -11.46 3.30 25.73
CA PRO A 406 -11.36 4.75 25.57
C PRO A 406 -11.79 5.53 26.83
N HIS A 407 -11.11 6.64 27.13
CA HIS A 407 -11.61 7.64 28.09
C HIS A 407 -11.29 9.10 27.71
N GLY A 408 -12.32 9.93 27.68
CA GLY A 408 -12.35 11.22 28.39
C GLY A 408 -11.86 12.49 27.68
N SER A 409 -12.81 13.27 27.17
CA SER A 409 -12.72 14.60 26.53
C SER A 409 -12.16 15.76 27.38
N TYR A 410 -11.53 16.76 26.73
CA TYR A 410 -11.46 18.15 27.22
C TYR A 410 -11.50 19.21 26.09
N SER A 411 -11.99 20.42 26.42
CA SER A 411 -12.54 21.43 25.50
C SER A 411 -11.63 22.64 25.17
N ARG A 412 -11.87 23.17 23.96
CA ARG A 412 -11.45 24.41 23.25
C ARG A 412 -11.19 25.71 24.04
N ARG A 413 -10.33 26.58 23.45
CA ARG A 413 -10.61 27.93 22.82
C ARG A 413 -9.28 28.53 22.29
N GLY A 414 -9.15 28.94 21.02
CA GLY A 414 -9.36 30.32 20.48
C GLY A 414 -8.03 31.13 20.53
N GLU A 415 -7.51 31.89 19.55
CA GLU A 415 -8.01 32.55 18.35
C GLU A 415 -6.83 33.10 17.49
N ARG A 416 -7.10 33.30 16.18
CA ARG A 416 -6.70 34.38 15.24
C ARG A 416 -5.25 34.64 14.73
N ASN A 417 -5.23 34.75 13.39
CA ASN A 417 -4.21 35.16 12.40
C ASN A 417 -4.16 36.72 12.25
N PRO A 418 -3.22 37.41 11.54
CA PRO A 418 -3.10 37.30 10.07
C PRO A 418 -1.74 37.67 9.36
N ALA A 419 -1.76 37.48 8.02
CA ALA A 419 -1.07 38.17 6.90
C ALA A 419 0.43 37.87 6.63
N ILE A 420 0.76 37.09 5.58
CA ILE A 420 1.04 37.43 4.14
C ILE A 420 2.30 38.29 3.91
N ASP A 421 3.35 37.68 3.33
CA ASP A 421 4.16 38.31 2.26
C ASP A 421 4.85 37.24 1.38
N GLN A 422 5.16 37.59 0.13
CA GLN A 422 5.39 36.71 -1.02
C GLN A 422 6.86 36.27 -1.25
N GLN A 423 6.97 35.03 -1.75
CA GLN A 423 7.96 34.40 -2.67
C GLN A 423 9.46 34.76 -2.63
N PRO A 424 10.33 33.72 -2.57
CA PRO A 424 10.98 33.25 -3.81
C PRO A 424 11.17 31.71 -3.87
N GLY A 425 10.25 30.99 -4.51
CA GLY A 425 10.23 29.52 -4.59
C GLY A 425 10.92 28.89 -5.82
N GLN A 426 11.38 29.66 -6.80
CA GLN A 426 11.72 29.12 -8.13
C GLN A 426 13.14 28.53 -8.28
N ARG A 427 13.94 28.40 -7.20
CA ARG A 427 15.31 27.86 -7.30
C ARG A 427 15.55 26.53 -6.60
N LYS A 428 14.66 26.09 -5.71
CA LYS A 428 14.89 24.87 -4.91
C LYS A 428 14.38 23.58 -5.55
N HIS A 429 13.51 23.65 -6.56
CA HIS A 429 12.87 22.46 -7.12
C HIS A 429 13.75 21.68 -8.13
N LEU A 430 14.79 22.31 -8.67
CA LEU A 430 15.61 21.80 -9.78
C LEU A 430 16.63 20.70 -9.39
N GLU A 431 16.88 20.48 -8.09
CA GLU A 431 17.84 19.45 -7.60
C GLU A 431 17.17 18.30 -6.84
N ARG A 432 15.85 18.34 -6.64
CA ARG A 432 15.12 17.50 -5.65
C ARG A 432 14.58 16.16 -6.18
N VAL A 433 14.57 15.97 -7.50
CA VAL A 433 13.70 14.99 -8.16
C VAL A 433 14.16 13.53 -8.04
N ASN A 434 15.38 13.23 -7.55
CA ASN A 434 15.95 11.87 -7.58
C ASN A 434 16.39 11.28 -6.22
N ALA A 435 15.94 11.81 -5.08
CA ALA A 435 16.50 11.40 -3.79
C ALA A 435 15.88 10.13 -3.14
N ASN A 436 14.75 9.63 -3.64
CA ASN A 436 13.88 8.80 -2.79
C ASN A 436 14.19 7.29 -2.72
N GLU A 437 15.14 6.81 -3.51
CA GLU A 437 15.80 5.51 -3.23
C GLU A 437 17.31 5.66 -3.04
N MET A 438 17.91 6.82 -3.37
CA MET A 438 19.33 7.09 -3.12
C MET A 438 19.66 7.28 -1.63
N ARG A 439 18.66 7.41 -0.75
CA ARG A 439 18.82 7.64 0.69
C ARG A 439 17.93 6.71 1.54
N ASP A 440 17.69 5.48 1.08
CA ASP A 440 17.26 4.42 1.98
C ASP A 440 18.47 4.03 2.85
N PRO A 441 18.48 4.30 4.17
CA PRO A 441 19.69 4.18 5.00
C PRO A 441 20.16 2.72 5.22
N GLN A 442 19.56 1.74 4.53
CA GLN A 442 19.97 0.33 4.63
C GLN A 442 21.13 -0.06 3.71
N VAL A 443 21.67 0.86 2.90
CA VAL A 443 22.89 0.63 2.08
C VAL A 443 24.14 1.34 2.64
N ALA A 444 24.04 2.09 3.74
CA ALA A 444 25.22 2.66 4.40
C ALA A 444 25.86 1.62 5.34
N GLY A 445 26.71 0.75 4.76
CA GLY A 445 27.67 -0.03 5.52
C GLY A 445 28.82 0.85 6.00
N ASP A 446 28.95 0.98 7.32
CA ASP A 446 30.19 0.81 8.09
C ASP A 446 29.85 0.39 9.53
#